data_AF-A0A2D9CL62-F1
#
_entry.id   AF-A0A2D9CL62-F1
#
_cell.length_a   1.000
_cell.length_b   1.000
_cell.length_c   1.000
_cell.angle_alpha   90.00
_cell.angle_beta   90.00
_cell.angle_gamma   90.00
#
_symmetry.space_group_name_H-M   'P 1'
#
loop_
_entity.id
_entity.type
_entity.pdbx_description
1 polymer ?
#
loop_
_entity_poly.entity_id
_entity_poly.type
_entity_poly.pdbx_seq_one_letter_code
_entity_poly.pdbx_strand_id
1 'polypeptide(L)' 'MGEKKTTPITINDVDYTLEDMSEEQQAMVNHVADLDRKIASTRFNLDQLSVGREAFMNMLTQQLESDEAVDEEN' A
#
# COMPACT_ATOMS: atom_id res chain seq x y z
N MET A 1 38.83 17.36 3.91
CA MET A 1 37.51 17.98 4.14
C MET A 1 36.48 17.04 3.54
N GLY A 2 35.61 16.44 4.35
CA GLY A 2 34.56 15.55 3.85
C GLY A 2 33.48 16.38 3.16
N GLU A 3 33.05 15.94 1.99
CA GLU A 3 31.90 16.54 1.30
C GLU A 3 30.69 16.49 2.24
N LYS A 4 30.03 17.63 2.45
CA LYS A 4 28.74 17.66 3.13
C LYS A 4 27.77 16.87 2.27
N LYS A 5 27.33 15.71 2.74
CA LYS A 5 26.22 14.99 2.13
C LYS A 5 24.97 15.82 2.38
N THR A 6 24.32 16.25 1.30
CA THR A 6 23.00 16.86 1.33
C THR A 6 21.96 15.82 0.94
N THR A 7 20.80 15.87 1.58
CA THR A 7 19.68 14.98 1.31
C THR A 7 18.62 15.77 0.51
N PRO A 8 18.59 15.63 -0.83
CA PRO A 8 17.59 16.31 -1.63
C PRO A 8 16.22 15.66 -1.41
N ILE A 9 15.19 16.49 -1.27
CA ILE A 9 13.78 16.08 -1.16
C ILE A 9 12.93 16.99 -2.03
N THR A 10 11.87 16.44 -2.62
CA THR A 10 10.94 17.19 -3.47
C THR A 10 9.57 17.22 -2.82
N ILE A 11 9.00 18.42 -2.64
CA ILE A 11 7.68 18.64 -2.05
C ILE A 11 6.90 19.55 -3.01
N ASN A 12 5.76 19.07 -3.54
CA ASN A 12 4.92 19.80 -4.49
C ASN A 12 5.70 20.38 -5.69
N ASP A 13 6.54 19.55 -6.32
CA ASP A 13 7.40 19.93 -7.45
C ASP A 13 8.46 21.00 -7.15
N VAL A 14 8.72 21.28 -5.87
CA VAL A 14 9.80 22.16 -5.42
C VAL A 14 10.85 21.34 -4.70
N ASP A 15 12.10 21.51 -5.11
CA ASP A 15 13.25 20.85 -4.51
C ASP A 15 13.75 21.61 -3.28
N TYR A 16 14.03 20.86 -2.21
CA TYR A 16 14.60 21.33 -0.97
C TYR A 16 15.77 20.44 -0.54
N THR A 17 16.61 20.99 0.32
CA THR A 17 17.64 20.24 1.04
C THR A 17 17.17 20.02 2.47
N LEU A 18 17.15 18.77 2.95
CA LEU A 18 16.66 18.46 4.29
C LEU A 18 17.47 19.18 5.38
N GLU A 19 18.80 19.27 5.20
CA GLU A 19 19.69 19.92 6.15
C GLU A 19 19.51 21.45 6.24
N ASP A 20 18.82 22.06 5.27
CA ASP A 20 18.49 23.48 5.27
C ASP A 20 17.14 23.77 5.99
N MET A 21 16.41 22.73 6.41
CA MET A 21 15.13 22.84 7.11
C MET A 21 15.31 22.93 8.64
N SER A 22 14.32 23.51 9.33
CA SER A 22 14.26 23.47 10.80
C SER A 22 14.08 22.04 11.33
N GLU A 23 14.43 21.79 12.59
CA GLU A 23 14.25 20.47 13.23
C GLU A 23 12.80 19.98 13.15
N GLU A 24 11.83 20.88 13.36
CA GLU A 24 10.40 20.58 13.25
C GLU A 24 10.01 20.19 11.82
N GLN A 25 10.53 20.91 10.82
CA GLN A 25 10.30 20.59 9.41
C GLN A 25 10.90 19.23 9.02
N GLN A 26 12.12 18.93 9.49
CA GLN A 26 12.74 17.62 9.28
C GLN A 26 11.91 16.50 9.93
N ALA A 27 11.39 16.72 11.15
CA ALA A 27 10.50 15.77 11.80
C ALA A 27 9.21 15.54 10.99
N MET A 28 8.60 16.60 10.44
CA MET A 28 7.44 16.47 9.56
C MET A 28 7.75 15.66 8.29
N VAL A 29 8.89 15.92 7.63
CA VAL A 29 9.32 15.12 6.46
C VAL A 29 9.46 13.64 6.82
N ASN A 30 10.09 13.34 7.96
CA ASN A 30 10.25 11.96 8.44
C ASN A 30 8.90 11.29 8.72
N HIS A 31 7.95 12.02 9.30
CA HIS A 31 6.60 11.52 9.54
C HIS A 31 5.85 11.24 8.23
N VAL A 32 5.94 12.11 7.23
CA VAL A 32 5.34 11.87 5.91
C VAL A 32 5.93 10.62 5.28
N ALA A 33 7.26 10.48 5.27
CA ALA A 33 7.92 9.29 4.71
C ALA A 33 7.52 7.98 5.42
N ASP A 34 7.31 8.02 6.74
CA ASP A 34 6.80 6.88 7.50
C ASP A 34 5.35 6.55 7.17
N LEU A 35 4.49 7.57 7.03
CA LEU A 35 3.11 7.40 6.62
C LEU A 35 3.01 6.79 5.21
N ASP A 36 3.84 7.22 4.26
CA ASP A 36 3.87 6.64 2.92
C ASP A 36 4.23 5.15 2.92
N ARG A 37 5.22 4.73 3.73
CA ARG A 37 5.54 3.30 3.89
C ARG A 37 4.36 2.53 4.48
N LYS A 38 3.69 3.08 5.49
CA LYS A 38 2.52 2.45 6.12
C LYS A 38 1.37 2.32 5.14
N ILE A 39 1.08 3.36 4.37
CA ILE A 39 0.06 3.35 3.32
C ILE A 39 0.37 2.27 2.29
N ALA A 40 1.63 2.16 1.82
CA ALA A 40 2.03 1.11 0.88
C ALA A 40 1.82 -0.30 1.44
N SER A 41 2.21 -0.54 2.70
CA SER A 41 1.99 -1.83 3.37
C SER A 41 0.50 -2.15 3.55
N THR A 42 -0.32 -1.16 3.91
CA THR A 42 -1.77 -1.34 4.04
C THR A 42 -2.43 -1.65 2.70
N ARG A 43 -2.02 -0.99 1.62
CA ARG A 43 -2.49 -1.29 0.25
C ARG A 43 -2.19 -2.75 -0.13
N PHE A 44 -0.96 -3.20 0.11
CA PHE A 44 -0.60 -4.60 -0.13
C PHE A 44 -1.48 -5.58 0.66
N ASN A 45 -1.73 -5.32 1.94
CA ASN A 45 -2.62 -6.16 2.75
C ASN A 45 -4.06 -6.16 2.19
N LEU A 46 -4.56 -5.01 1.75
CA LEU A 46 -5.87 -4.88 1.13
C LEU A 46 -5.97 -5.68 -0.17
N ASP A 47 -4.93 -5.66 -1.00
CA ASP A 47 -4.86 -6.45 -2.23
C ASP A 47 -4.94 -7.95 -1.92
N GLN A 48 -4.20 -8.44 -0.92
CA GLN A 48 -4.27 -9.83 -0.48
C GLN A 48 -5.67 -10.23 0.01
N LEU A 49 -6.32 -9.37 0.82
CA LEU A 49 -7.69 -9.61 1.28
C LEU A 49 -8.68 -9.66 0.13
N SER A 50 -8.50 -8.80 -0.88
CA SER A 50 -9.37 -8.74 -2.06
C SER A 50 -9.24 -10.02 -2.89
N VAL A 51 -8.02 -10.48 -3.15
CA VAL A 51 -7.75 -11.76 -3.83
C VAL A 51 -8.35 -12.93 -3.07
N GLY A 52 -8.14 -13.01 -1.74
CA GLY A 52 -8.69 -14.07 -0.91
C GLY A 52 -10.22 -14.11 -0.96
N ARG A 53 -10.87 -12.95 -0.86
CA ARG A 53 -12.32 -12.83 -0.97
C ARG A 53 -12.83 -13.33 -2.32
N GLU A 54 -12.20 -12.92 -3.41
CA GLU A 54 -12.60 -13.36 -4.76
C GLU A 54 -12.44 -14.87 -4.94
N ALA A 55 -11.33 -15.45 -4.48
CA ALA A 55 -11.12 -16.89 -4.52
C ALA A 55 -12.23 -17.65 -3.78
N PHE A 56 -12.59 -17.22 -2.57
CA PHE A 56 -13.68 -17.84 -1.81
C PHE A 56 -15.05 -17.69 -2.49
N MET A 57 -15.34 -16.53 -3.10
CA MET A 57 -16.58 -16.32 -3.85
C MET A 57 -16.65 -17.25 -5.06
N ASN A 58 -15.56 -17.38 -5.83
CA ASN A 58 -15.50 -18.29 -6.97
C ASN A 58 -15.69 -19.75 -6.55
N MET A 59 -15.11 -20.16 -5.42
CA MET A 59 -15.31 -21.50 -4.86
C MET A 59 -16.77 -21.74 -4.47
N LEU A 60 -17.41 -20.75 -3.84
CA LEU A 60 -18.82 -20.84 -3.45
C LEU A 60 -19.72 -20.94 -4.68
N THR A 61 -19.53 -20.09 -5.70
CA THR A 61 -20.30 -20.13 -6.94
C THR A 61 -20.20 -21.49 -7.61
N GLN A 62 -19.00 -22.06 -7.73
CA GLN A 62 -18.81 -23.40 -8.31
C GLN A 62 -19.54 -24.50 -7.53
N GLN A 63 -19.57 -24.43 -6.20
CA GLN A 63 -20.30 -25.40 -5.37
C GLN A 63 -21.80 -25.31 -5.60
N LEU A 64 -22.35 -24.09 -5.63
CA LEU A 64 -23.78 -23.88 -5.86
C LEU A 64 -24.22 -24.33 -7.25
N GLU A 65 -23.42 -24.05 -8.29
CA GLU A 65 -23.69 -24.54 -9.66
C GLU A 65 -23.60 -26.07 -9.75
N SER A 66 -22.69 -26.68 -8.99
CA SER A 66 -22.56 -28.15 -8.95
C SER A 66 -23.76 -28.81 -8.25
N ASP A 67 -24.24 -28.22 -7.14
CA ASP A 67 -25.40 -28.73 -6.42
C ASP A 67 -26.68 -28.61 -7.27
N GLU A 68 -26.87 -27.51 -8.00
CA GLU A 68 -28.00 -27.33 -8.93
C GLU A 68 -27.98 -28.36 -10.08
N ALA A 69 -26.81 -28.68 -10.63
CA ALA A 69 -26.68 -29.67 -11.69
C ALA A 69 -27.02 -31.11 -11.23
N VAL A 70 -26.78 -31.44 -9.95
CA VAL A 70 -27.09 -32.76 -9.39
C VAL A 70 -28.59 -32.91 -9.09
N ASP A 71 -29.28 -31.82 -8.74
CA ASP A 71 -30.72 -31.84 -8.47
C ASP A 71 -31.58 -31.90 -9.74
N GLU A 72 -31.10 -31.40 -10.89
CA GLU A 72 -31.82 -31.49 -12.18
C GLU A 72 -31.74 -32.88 -12.86
N GLU A 73 -30.78 -33.73 -12.47
CA GLU A 73 -30.60 -35.08 -13.03
C GLU A 73 -31.35 -36.20 -12.26
N ASN A 74 -32.08 -35.90 -11.18
CA ASN A 74 -32.79 -36.87 -10.33
C ASN A 74 -34.32 -36.83 -10.45
#